data_AF-A0A4U9DEH1-F1
#
_entry.id   AF-A0A4U9DEH1-F1
#
_cell.length_a   1.000
_cell.length_b   1.000
_cell.length_c   1.000
_cell.angle_alpha   90.00
_cell.angle_beta   90.00
_cell.angle_gamma   90.00
#
_symmetry.space_group_name_H-M   'P 1'
#
loop_
_entity.id
_entity.type
_entity.pdbx_description
1 polymer ?
#
loop_
_entity_poly.entity_id
_entity_poly.type
_entity_poly.pdbx_seq_one_letter_code
_entity_poly.pdbx_strand_id
1 'polypeptide(L)' 'MVLTTEEGAIFWCNGLAQQILNLRWPDDSGQNILNLLRYPEFANYLKSKDFSKTA' A
#
# COMPACT_ATOMS: atom_id res chain seq x y z
N MET A 1 -3.14 -3.82 8.93
CA MET A 1 -3.89 -4.18 7.71
C MET A 1 -4.11 -2.91 6.91
N VAL A 2 -3.79 -2.95 5.63
CA VAL A 2 -4.02 -1.87 4.67
C VAL A 2 -4.86 -2.46 3.54
N LEU A 3 -5.90 -1.74 3.14
CA LEU A 3 -6.72 -2.08 1.99
C LEU A 3 -6.38 -1.10 0.87
N THR A 4 -6.10 -1.66 -0.29
CA THR A 4 -5.75 -0.91 -1.50
C THR A 4 -6.71 -1.24 -2.62
N THR A 5 -6.94 -0.29 -3.52
CA THR A 5 -7.64 -0.53 -4.79
C THR A 5 -6.78 -1.40 -5.71
N GLU A 6 -7.35 -1.93 -6.79
CA GLU A 6 -6.59 -2.67 -7.82
C GLU A 6 -5.47 -1.83 -8.45
N GLU A 7 -5.58 -0.51 -8.39
CA GLU A 7 -4.55 0.43 -8.86
C GLU A 7 -3.44 0.67 -7.83
N GLY A 8 -3.58 0.12 -6.61
CA GLY A 8 -2.65 0.28 -5.50
C GLY A 8 -2.88 1.51 -4.63
N ALA A 9 -3.99 2.24 -4.82
CA ALA A 9 -4.34 3.38 -3.98
C ALA A 9 -4.87 2.90 -2.63
N ILE A 10 -4.33 3.42 -1.52
CA ILE A 10 -4.81 3.10 -0.17
C ILE A 10 -6.16 3.76 0.01
N PHE A 11 -7.21 2.97 0.20
CA PHE A 11 -8.53 3.52 0.53
C PHE A 11 -8.89 3.32 2.00
N TRP A 12 -8.14 2.47 2.72
CA TRP A 12 -8.32 2.30 4.15
C TRP A 12 -7.09 1.67 4.81
N CYS A 13 -6.76 2.07 6.03
CA CYS A 13 -5.76 1.41 6.85
C CYS A 13 -6.16 1.43 8.33
N ASN A 14 -5.79 0.38 9.06
CA ASN A 14 -6.00 0.35 10.51
C ASN A 14 -4.90 1.14 11.25
N GLY A 15 -5.17 1.54 12.50
CA GLY A 15 -4.23 2.34 13.30
C GLY A 15 -2.87 1.69 13.49
N LEU A 16 -2.82 0.36 13.59
CA LEU A 16 -1.55 -0.37 13.68
C LEU A 16 -0.71 -0.21 12.40
N ALA A 17 -1.33 -0.26 11.21
CA ALA A 17 -0.62 -0.03 9.96
C ALA A 17 -0.15 1.42 9.83
N GLN A 18 -0.91 2.40 10.34
CA GLN A 18 -0.46 3.79 10.39
C GLN A 18 0.82 3.94 11.19
N GLN A 19 0.95 3.24 12.32
CA GLN A 19 2.16 3.29 13.14
C GLN A 19 3.33 2.52 12.51
N ILE A 20 3.10 1.30 11.99
CA ILE A 20 4.16 0.45 11.44
C ILE A 20 4.70 1.02 10.11
N LEU A 21 3.80 1.46 9.23
CA LEU A 21 4.14 1.98 7.90
C LEU A 21 4.27 3.50 7.89
N ASN A 22 4.15 4.13 9.06
CA ASN A 22 4.27 5.57 9.25
C ASN A 22 3.36 6.41 8.33
N LEU A 23 2.17 5.87 8.03
CA LEU A 23 1.15 6.48 7.17
C LEU A 23 0.38 7.56 7.95
N ARG A 24 0.13 8.69 7.32
CA ARG A 24 -0.66 9.79 7.84
C ARG A 24 -2.09 9.70 7.31
N TRP A 25 -2.95 9.08 8.09
CA TRP A 25 -4.38 9.10 7.78
C TRP A 25 -5.04 10.37 8.36
N PRO A 26 -5.96 11.05 7.64
CA PRO A 26 -6.53 10.76 6.31
C PRO A 26 -5.77 11.37 5.11
N ASP A 27 -4.66 12.07 5.32
CA ASP A 27 -3.91 12.80 4.29
C ASP A 27 -3.35 11.88 3.17
N ASP A 28 -2.96 10.65 3.54
CA ASP A 28 -2.47 9.61 2.63
C ASP A 28 -3.59 8.75 2.03
N SER A 29 -4.86 9.06 2.31
CA SER A 29 -6.00 8.40 1.67
C SER A 29 -6.04 8.70 0.18
N GLY A 30 -6.19 7.66 -0.64
CA GLY A 30 -6.18 7.75 -2.10
C GLY A 30 -4.78 7.82 -2.71
N GLN A 31 -3.72 7.91 -1.89
CA GLN A 31 -2.35 7.82 -2.39
C GLN A 31 -1.96 6.38 -2.68
N ASN A 32 -1.11 6.18 -3.68
CA ASN A 32 -0.60 4.87 -4.00
C ASN A 32 0.33 4.38 -2.88
N ILE A 33 0.13 3.16 -2.38
CA ILE A 33 1.00 2.52 -1.38
C ILE A 33 2.47 2.53 -1.83
N LEU A 34 2.72 2.51 -3.15
CA LEU A 34 4.04 2.59 -3.77
C LEU A 34 4.72 3.96 -3.67
N ASN A 35 3.95 5.04 -3.55
CA ASN A 35 4.52 6.37 -3.34
C ASN A 35 4.98 6.54 -1.89
N LEU A 36 4.31 5.85 -0.97
CA LEU A 36 4.60 5.89 0.46
C LEU A 36 5.73 4.91 0.81
N LEU A 37 5.71 3.73 0.20
CA LEU A 37 6.78 2.74 0.26
C LEU A 37 7.73 2.96 -0.91
N ARG A 38 8.80 3.74 -0.70
CA ARG A 38 9.87 4.01 -1.70
C ARG A 38 10.73 2.78 -2.03
N TYR A 39 10.08 1.66 -2.33
CA TYR A 39 10.69 0.39 -2.69
C TYR A 39 10.38 0.10 -4.16
N PRO A 40 11.28 0.46 -5.09
CA PRO A 40 11.06 0.25 -6.52
C PRO A 40 10.88 -1.23 -6.89
N GLU A 41 11.46 -2.15 -6.12
CA GLU A 41 11.28 -3.60 -6.29
C GLU A 41 9.85 -4.04 -5.98
N PHE A 42 9.25 -3.48 -4.92
CA PHE A 42 7.87 -3.74 -4.54
C PHE A 42 6.88 -3.13 -5.55
N ALA A 43 7.23 -1.98 -6.14
CA ALA A 43 6.48 -1.37 -7.24
C ALA A 43 6.43 -2.25 -8.50
N ASN A 44 7.54 -2.88 -8.86
CA ASN A 44 7.58 -3.85 -9.95
C ASN A 44 6.78 -5.11 -9.64
N TYR A 45 6.83 -5.59 -8.39
CA TYR A 45 6.03 -6.73 -7.95
C TYR A 45 4.52 -6.44 -8.04
N LEU A 46 4.07 -5.27 -7.56
CA LEU A 46 2.68 -4.81 -7.69
C LEU A 46 2.25 -4.59 -9.15
N LYS A 47 3.13 -4.02 -9.99
CA LYS A 47 2.89 -3.87 -11.44
C LYS A 47 2.78 -5.21 -12.17
N SER A 48 3.48 -6.24 -11.70
CA SER A 48 3.39 -7.58 -12.27
C SER A 48 2.00 -8.20 -12.09
N LYS A 49 1.12 -7.58 -11.28
CA LYS A 49 -0.24 -8.05 -10.94
C LYS A 49 -0.29 -9.49 -10.41
N ASP A 50 0.84 -10.02 -9.98
CA ASP A 50 0.96 -11.39 -9.49
C ASP A 50 0.75 -11.41 -7.98
N PHE A 51 -0.50 -11.13 -7.59
CA PHE A 51 -0.96 -11.20 -6.20
C PHE A 51 -1.15 -12.64 -5.71
N SER A 52 -0.75 -13.63 -6.53
CA SER A 52 -0.94 -15.07 -6.31
C SER A 52 0.02 -15.68 -5.30
N LYS A 53 0.95 -14.91 -4.71
CA LYS A 53 1.76 -15.43 -3.59
C LYS A 53 0.96 -15.44 -2.29
N THR A 54 0.10 -16.44 -2.18
CA THR A 54 -0.28 -17.03 -0.91
C THR A 54 0.95 -17.78 -0.39
N ALA A 55 1.62 -17.24 0.62
CA ALA A 55 2.57 -17.98 1.46
C ALA A 55 1.93 -18.16 2.84
#